data_AF-A0A554JTJ3-F1
#
_entry.id   AF-A0A554JTJ3-F1
#
_cell.length_a   1.000
_cell.length_b   1.000
_cell.length_c   1.000
_cell.angle_alpha   90.00
_cell.angle_beta   90.00
_cell.angle_gamma   90.00
#
_symmetry.space_group_name_H-M   'P 1'
#
loop_
_entity.id
_entity.type
_entity.pdbx_description
1 polymer ?
#
loop_
_entity_poly.entity_id
_entity_poly.type
_entity_poly.pdbx_seq_one_letter_code
_entity_poly.pdbx_strand_id
1 'polypeptide(L)' 'MLSKKHIILVGDSHTLDQFVGPLAHAGISTMHVERVDHVIDAARKEKPNAIVFVLPRYWDDITVFVDEI' A
#
# COMPACT_ATOMS: atom_id res chain seq x y z
N MET A 1 -10.91 22.46 3.46
CA MET A 1 -11.26 21.03 3.36
C MET A 1 -9.99 20.23 3.61
N LEU A 2 -9.94 19.37 4.63
CA LEU A 2 -8.81 18.45 4.82
C LEU A 2 -8.84 17.44 3.67
N SER A 3 -7.77 17.39 2.87
CA SER A 3 -7.62 16.41 1.80
C SER A 3 -7.66 15.01 2.41
N LYS A 4 -8.62 14.18 1.95
CA LYS A 4 -8.77 12.80 2.39
C LYS A 4 -7.48 12.04 2.06
N LYS A 5 -6.83 11.51 3.09
CA LYS A 5 -5.55 10.79 2.91
C LYS A 5 -5.82 9.47 2.20
N HIS A 6 -5.05 9.19 1.16
CA HIS A 6 -5.13 7.96 0.38
C HIS A 6 -3.79 7.24 0.40
N ILE A 7 -3.80 5.94 0.71
CA ILE A 7 -2.58 5.11 0.71
C ILE A 7 -2.80 3.82 -0.08
N ILE A 8 -1.70 3.28 -0.61
CA ILE A 8 -1.66 1.92 -1.15
C ILE A 8 -1.08 1.00 -0.07
N LEU A 9 -1.79 -0.10 0.22
CA LEU A 9 -1.30 -1.19 1.04
C LEU A 9 -0.84 -2.32 0.13
N VAL A 10 0.37 -2.82 0.37
CA VAL A 10 0.99 -3.88 -0.44
C VAL A 10 1.21 -5.12 0.42
N GLY A 11 0.61 -6.25 0.06
CA GLY A 11 0.70 -7.48 0.85
C GLY A 11 -0.43 -8.46 0.56
N ASP A 12 -0.42 -9.62 1.20
CA ASP A 12 -1.48 -10.62 1.02
C ASP A 12 -2.81 -10.12 1.60
N SER A 13 -3.93 -10.38 0.90
CA SER A 13 -5.25 -9.87 1.29
C SER A 13 -5.63 -10.20 2.74
N HIS A 14 -5.27 -11.38 3.24
CA HIS A 14 -5.61 -11.79 4.60
C HIS A 14 -4.92 -10.94 5.67
N THR A 15 -3.64 -10.61 5.46
CA THR A 15 -2.90 -9.69 6.32
C THR A 15 -3.43 -8.25 6.16
N LEU A 16 -3.73 -7.82 4.93
CA LEU A 16 -4.19 -6.44 4.67
C LEU A 16 -5.54 -6.12 5.32
N ASP A 17 -6.47 -7.07 5.36
CA ASP A 17 -7.81 -6.88 5.94
C ASP A 17 -7.77 -6.40 7.40
N GLN A 18 -6.72 -6.76 8.14
CA GLN A 18 -6.52 -6.35 9.54
C GLN A 18 -6.28 -4.83 9.69
N PHE A 19 -5.81 -4.17 8.63
CA PHE A 19 -5.47 -2.74 8.64
C PHE A 19 -6.59 -1.86 8.09
N VAL A 20 -7.48 -2.40 7.27
CA VAL A 20 -8.55 -1.64 6.59
C VAL A 20 -9.46 -0.93 7.57
N GLY A 21 -9.97 -1.65 8.56
CA GLY A 21 -10.91 -1.11 9.55
C GLY A 21 -10.32 0.06 10.34
N PRO A 22 -9.15 -0.11 10.98
CA PRO A 22 -8.45 0.98 11.69
C PRO A 22 -8.16 2.20 10.82
N LEU A 23 -7.69 2.00 9.58
CA LEU A 23 -7.36 3.09 8.66
C LEU A 23 -8.60 3.85 8.18
N ALA A 24 -9.69 3.14 7.88
CA ALA A 24 -10.97 3.74 7.52
C ALA A 24 -11.53 4.58 8.68
N HIS A 25 -11.43 4.08 9.92
CA HIS A 25 -11.85 4.83 11.11
C HIS A 25 -11.02 6.10 11.33
N ALA A 26 -9.75 6.11 10.93
CA ALA A 26 -8.89 7.29 10.91
C ALA A 26 -9.15 8.22 9.70
N GLY A 27 -10.12 7.92 8.84
CA GLY A 27 -10.46 8.72 7.66
C GLY A 27 -9.50 8.54 6.48
N ILE A 28 -8.69 7.48 6.49
CA ILE A 28 -7.73 7.15 5.42
C ILE A 28 -8.38 6.17 4.45
N SER A 29 -8.38 6.48 3.15
CA SER A 29 -8.79 5.52 2.11
C SER A 29 -7.63 4.65 1.66
N THR A 30 -7.85 3.35 1.60
CA THR A 30 -6.84 2.37 1.17
C THR A 30 -7.15 1.81 -0.21
N MET A 31 -6.11 1.53 -0.99
CA MET A 31 -6.14 0.61 -2.13
C MET A 31 -5.22 -0.56 -1.81
N HIS A 32 -5.59 -1.78 -2.20
CA HIS A 32 -4.77 -2.96 -1.96
C HIS A 32 -4.10 -3.41 -3.25
N VAL A 33 -2.85 -3.81 -3.13
CA VAL A 33 -2.07 -4.40 -4.22
C VAL A 33 -1.33 -5.61 -3.66
N GLU A 34 -1.62 -6.81 -4.15
CA GLU A 34 -0.99 -8.01 -3.59
C GLU A 34 0.45 -8.21 -4.08
N ARG A 35 0.77 -7.73 -5.28
CA ARG A 35 2.06 -7.98 -5.93
C ARG A 35 2.87 -6.71 -6.08
N VAL A 36 4.14 -6.78 -5.67
CA VAL A 36 5.08 -5.65 -5.70
C VAL A 36 5.25 -5.08 -7.11
N ASP A 37 5.30 -5.94 -8.14
CA ASP A 37 5.49 -5.52 -9.54
C ASP A 37 4.32 -4.68 -10.10
N HIS A 38 3.15 -4.69 -9.46
CA HIS A 38 2.01 -3.87 -9.87
C HIS A 38 1.89 -2.55 -9.09
N VAL A 39 2.73 -2.35 -8.06
CA VAL A 39 2.62 -1.20 -7.15
C VAL A 39 2.96 0.10 -7.85
N ILE A 40 3.97 0.09 -8.73
CA ILE A 40 4.41 1.29 -9.46
C ILE A 40 3.28 1.81 -10.36
N ASP A 41 2.64 0.93 -11.12
CA ASP A 41 1.54 1.29 -12.00
C ASP A 41 0.31 1.80 -11.20
N ALA A 42 0.00 1.14 -10.08
CA ALA A 42 -1.05 1.59 -9.17
C ALA A 42 -0.73 2.97 -8.58
N ALA A 43 0.50 3.21 -8.14
CA ALA A 43 0.93 4.47 -7.57
C ALA A 43 0.89 5.62 -8.59
N ARG A 44 1.29 5.36 -9.83
CA ARG A 44 1.21 6.35 -10.94
C ARG A 44 -0.23 6.76 -11.22
N LYS A 45 -1.15 5.80 -11.18
CA LYS A 45 -2.57 6.03 -11.46
C LYS A 45 -3.28 6.73 -10.31
N GLU A 46 -3.16 6.19 -9.09
CA GLU A 46 -3.95 6.63 -7.94
C GLU A 46 -3.31 7.81 -7.19
N LYS A 47 -2.02 8.09 -7.42
CA LYS A 47 -1.24 9.17 -6.79
C LYS A 47 -1.44 9.19 -5.26
N PRO A 48 -1.15 8.08 -4.56
CA PRO A 48 -1.36 7.99 -3.12
C PRO A 48 -0.42 8.94 -2.37
N ASN A 49 -0.79 9.26 -1.12
CA ASN A 49 0.09 9.97 -0.19
C ASN A 49 1.20 9.09 0.36
N ALA A 50 1.00 7.78 0.39
CA ALA A 50 2.00 6.81 0.85
C ALA A 50 1.73 5.42 0.25
N ILE A 51 2.79 4.62 0.18
CA ILE A 51 2.76 3.20 -0.15
C ILE A 51 3.29 2.47 1.10
N VAL A 52 2.53 1.51 1.63
CA VAL A 52 2.87 0.78 2.84
C VAL A 52 2.96 -0.71 2.51
N PHE A 53 4.15 -1.27 2.69
CA PHE A 53 4.40 -2.70 2.52
C PHE A 53 4.11 -3.43 3.82
N VAL A 54 3.16 -4.34 3.76
CA VAL A 54 2.73 -5.21 4.85
C VAL A 54 3.02 -6.65 4.40
N LEU A 55 4.31 -6.99 4.31
CA LEU A 55 4.75 -8.30 3.85
C LEU A 55 5.02 -9.22 5.04
N PRO A 56 4.50 -10.46 5.05
CA PRO A 56 4.80 -11.40 6.11
C PRO A 56 6.23 -11.96 6.06
N ARG A 57 6.93 -12.03 4.90
CA ARG A 57 8.21 -12.78 4.81
C ARG A 57 9.31 -12.40 3.80
N TYR A 58 9.17 -11.43 2.89
CA TYR A 58 10.23 -11.20 1.87
C TYR A 58 10.77 -9.78 1.90
N TRP A 59 11.87 -9.60 2.64
CA TRP A 59 12.64 -8.36 2.67
C TRP A 59 13.42 -8.14 1.35
N ASP A 60 13.86 -9.22 0.70
CA ASP A 60 14.64 -9.15 -0.54
C ASP A 60 13.86 -8.47 -1.69
N ASP A 61 12.58 -8.79 -1.87
CA ASP A 61 11.74 -8.17 -2.92
C ASP A 61 11.49 -6.67 -2.67
N ILE A 62 11.52 -6.21 -1.41
CA ILE A 62 11.37 -4.78 -1.08
C ILE A 62 12.63 -4.00 -1.46
N THR A 63 13.82 -4.59 -1.28
CA THR A 63 15.08 -3.89 -1.59
C THR A 63 15.18 -3.55 -3.08
N VAL A 64 14.79 -4.48 -3.96
CA VAL A 64 14.71 -4.24 -5.41
C VAL A 64 13.71 -3.12 -5.74
N PHE A 65 12.55 -3.10 -5.08
CA PHE A 65 11.54 -2.06 -5.29
C PHE A 65 12.03 -0.65 -4.92
N VAL A 66 12.79 -0.52 -3.84
CA VAL A 66 13.34 0.79 -3.40
C VAL A 66 14.40 1.31 -4.36
N ASP A 67 15.21 0.42 -4.95
CA ASP A 67 16.25 0.81 -5.90
C ASP A 67 15.69 1.27 -7.27
N GLU A 68 14.44 0.92 -7.59
CA GLU A 68 13.79 1.22 -8.88
C GLU A 68 12.88 2.47 -8.87
N ILE A 69 12.70 3.14 -7.72
CA ILE A 69 11.88 4.36 -7.55
C ILE A 69 12.74 5.58 -7.28
#